data_AF-A9BQ39-F1
#
_entry.id   AF-A9BQ39-F1
#
_cell.length_a   1.000
_cell.length_b   1.000
_cell.length_c   1.000
_cell.angle_alpha   90.00
_cell.angle_beta   90.00
_cell.angle_gamma   90.00
#
_symmetry.space_group_name_H-M   'P 1'
#
loop_
_entity.id
_entity.type
_entity.pdbx_description
1 polymer ?
#
loop_
_entity_poly.entity_id
_entity_poly.type
_entity_poly.pdbx_seq_one_letter_code
_entity_poly.pdbx_strand_id
1 'polypeptide(L)'
;MQIYAAGWALQTPILNHFKRFLKINSHHLKLSGIVYPKKIPSNIEGIPVFDFNEVLERIDPSTIFIECYLPSNQELSKDFSNFFQKNNINSQKISEFLRTIIEKDSQELISTPFKHISATDIRSLHKFTPPSFISGNFLDPESYTTANTLHSIFHNSKWDALMEFDNDNSLGQFLINSLSFVQKTRFPKNYQIINSPILFLDSLIKIRQLNDSESFNIIINSTVADQLGNSLEFYKNIFQNHLTIANQPAENSESTAYLSNSTSFMYQRIKSNLQTSTAVMLMQRSIIDYHNLAQALEGQNFRISLRQVDTQPEHLISTLFS
;
A
#
# COMPACT_ATOMS: atom_id res chain seq x y z
N MET A 1 -5.19 7.51 24.97
CA MET A 1 -5.70 6.20 25.44
C MET A 1 -4.56 5.43 26.10
N GLN A 2 -4.83 4.78 27.23
CA GLN A 2 -3.87 3.95 27.95
C GLN A 2 -4.06 2.48 27.60
N ILE A 3 -2.97 1.80 27.24
CA ILE A 3 -2.97 0.37 26.91
C ILE A 3 -1.84 -0.36 27.62
N TYR A 4 -2.03 -1.67 27.82
CA TYR A 4 -0.99 -2.58 28.30
C TYR A 4 -0.75 -3.69 27.28
N ALA A 5 0.50 -4.12 27.15
CA ALA A 5 0.85 -5.29 26.36
C ALA A 5 0.85 -6.54 27.25
N ALA A 6 0.10 -7.56 26.87
CA ALA A 6 0.10 -8.86 27.50
C ALA A 6 1.07 -9.79 26.76
N GLY A 7 2.19 -10.13 27.37
CA GLY A 7 3.27 -10.87 26.71
C GLY A 7 4.37 -9.97 26.17
N TRP A 8 5.44 -10.58 25.65
CA TRP A 8 6.63 -9.89 25.18
C TRP A 8 6.42 -9.21 23.82
N ALA A 9 5.59 -8.17 23.79
CA ALA A 9 5.30 -7.37 22.60
C ALA A 9 6.54 -6.85 21.88
N LEU A 10 7.64 -6.68 22.61
CA LEU A 10 8.85 -6.02 22.15
C LEU A 10 9.97 -6.97 21.70
N GLN A 11 9.83 -8.29 21.84
CA GLN A 11 10.92 -9.21 21.52
C GLN A 11 10.72 -10.04 20.25
N THR A 12 9.49 -10.15 19.73
CA THR A 12 9.24 -10.95 18.52
C THR A 12 9.27 -10.08 17.26
N PRO A 13 10.02 -10.48 16.20
CA PRO A 13 10.09 -9.73 14.93
C PRO A 13 8.74 -9.55 14.26
N ILE A 14 7.84 -10.53 14.40
CA ILE A 14 6.47 -10.48 13.86
C ILE A 14 5.69 -9.26 14.38
N LEU A 15 6.03 -8.74 15.58
CA LEU A 15 5.34 -7.59 16.18
C LEU A 15 5.96 -6.24 15.81
N ASN A 16 6.98 -6.19 14.94
CA ASN A 16 7.65 -4.94 14.58
C ASN A 16 6.70 -3.90 13.96
N HIS A 17 5.67 -4.33 13.22
CA HIS A 17 4.66 -3.43 12.66
C HIS A 17 3.84 -2.76 13.75
N PHE A 18 3.42 -3.55 14.73
CA PHE A 18 2.70 -3.03 15.89
C PHE A 18 3.57 -2.05 16.69
N LYS A 19 4.87 -2.32 16.88
CA LYS A 19 5.80 -1.37 17.52
C LYS A 19 5.92 -0.06 16.74
N ARG A 20 6.08 -0.13 15.41
CA ARG A 20 6.12 1.06 14.54
C ARG A 20 4.84 1.87 14.66
N PHE A 21 3.69 1.20 14.63
CA PHE A 21 2.38 1.83 14.82
C PHE A 21 2.30 2.54 16.19
N LEU A 22 2.68 1.88 17.29
CA LEU A 22 2.68 2.50 18.62
C LEU A 22 3.62 3.71 18.70
N LYS A 23 4.80 3.62 18.08
CA LYS A 23 5.77 4.71 18.06
C LYS A 23 5.23 5.95 17.32
N ILE A 24 4.70 5.74 16.12
CA ILE A 24 4.11 6.80 15.28
C ILE A 24 2.93 7.46 16.01
N ASN A 25 2.13 6.69 16.74
CA ASN A 25 0.92 7.16 17.42
C ASN A 25 1.11 7.46 18.92
N SER A 26 2.35 7.61 19.39
CA SER A 26 2.68 7.75 20.82
C SER A 26 2.02 8.95 21.52
N HIS A 27 1.65 9.98 20.76
CA HIS A 27 0.90 11.14 21.26
C HIS A 27 -0.57 10.82 21.61
N HIS A 28 -1.13 9.76 21.01
CA HIS A 28 -2.54 9.35 21.20
C HIS A 28 -2.66 8.02 21.96
N LEU A 29 -1.66 7.15 21.83
CA LEU A 29 -1.61 5.81 22.41
C LEU A 29 -0.42 5.72 23.36
N LYS A 30 -0.72 5.57 24.65
CA LYS A 30 0.30 5.39 25.69
C LYS A 30 0.36 3.92 26.08
N LEU A 31 1.46 3.25 25.71
CA LEU A 31 1.80 1.94 26.24
C LEU A 31 2.34 2.10 27.67
N SER A 32 1.50 1.82 28.66
CA SER A 32 1.82 2.06 30.08
C SER A 32 2.63 0.95 30.73
N GLY A 33 2.66 -0.24 30.14
CA GLY A 33 3.46 -1.35 30.64
C GLY A 33 3.30 -2.64 29.85
N ILE A 34 4.23 -3.55 30.13
CA ILE A 34 4.19 -4.94 29.67
C ILE A 34 3.81 -5.80 30.86
N VAL A 35 2.92 -6.76 30.65
CA VAL A 35 2.41 -7.66 31.68
C VAL A 35 2.82 -9.06 31.31
N TYR A 36 3.36 -9.80 32.28
CA TYR A 36 3.80 -11.17 32.10
C TYR A 36 3.47 -11.98 33.36
N PRO A 37 3.17 -13.30 33.29
CA PRO A 37 2.86 -14.10 34.49
C PRO A 37 3.94 -14.01 35.59
N LYS A 38 5.20 -13.82 35.19
CA LYS A 38 6.35 -13.67 36.07
C LYS A 38 7.24 -12.51 35.62
N LYS A 39 7.73 -11.68 36.54
CA LYS A 39 8.58 -10.53 36.21
C LYS A 39 10.03 -10.96 35.93
N ILE A 40 10.55 -10.71 34.72
CA ILE A 40 11.88 -11.21 34.27
C ILE A 40 12.58 -10.24 33.28
N PRO A 41 12.19 -8.96 33.19
CA PRO A 41 12.99 -7.89 33.83
C PRO A 41 12.11 -6.77 34.44
N SER A 42 12.70 -5.69 34.98
CA SER A 42 11.93 -4.54 35.52
C SER A 42 11.39 -3.59 34.45
N ASN A 43 12.05 -3.51 33.30
CA ASN A 43 11.61 -2.79 32.11
C ASN A 43 12.21 -3.42 30.84
N ILE A 44 11.57 -3.18 29.69
CA ILE A 44 12.08 -3.51 28.35
C ILE A 44 11.95 -2.26 27.48
N GLU A 45 13.06 -1.83 26.88
CA GLU A 45 13.11 -0.62 26.05
C GLU A 45 12.53 0.62 26.78
N GLY A 46 12.73 0.71 28.10
CA GLY A 46 12.20 1.78 28.94
C GLY A 46 10.72 1.64 29.33
N ILE A 47 10.04 0.59 28.88
CA ILE A 47 8.64 0.30 29.24
C ILE A 47 8.62 -0.61 30.47
N PRO A 48 7.92 -0.23 31.56
CA PRO A 48 7.92 -1.02 32.80
C PRO A 48 7.24 -2.37 32.59
N VAL A 49 7.75 -3.40 33.27
CA VAL A 49 7.21 -4.76 33.25
C VAL A 49 6.58 -5.08 34.59
N PHE A 50 5.36 -5.59 34.55
CA PHE A 50 4.55 -5.96 35.70
C PHE A 50 4.22 -7.45 35.68
N ASP A 51 4.12 -8.05 36.85
CA ASP A 51 3.45 -9.35 36.98
C ASP A 51 1.93 -9.19 37.15
N PHE A 52 1.22 -10.33 37.24
CA PHE A 52 -0.24 -10.34 37.40
C PHE A 52 -0.73 -9.70 38.69
N ASN A 53 0.05 -9.72 39.77
CA ASN A 53 -0.36 -9.09 41.01
C ASN A 53 -0.12 -7.58 40.94
N GLU A 54 1.07 -7.18 40.47
CA GLU A 54 1.46 -5.76 40.34
C GLU A 54 0.53 -5.00 39.38
N VAL A 55 0.04 -5.64 38.32
CA VAL A 55 -0.84 -4.97 37.35
C VAL A 55 -2.25 -4.75 37.89
N LEU A 56 -2.78 -5.65 38.73
CA LEU A 56 -4.14 -5.51 39.29
C LEU A 56 -4.29 -4.25 40.15
N GLU A 57 -3.20 -3.79 40.78
CA GLU A 57 -3.17 -2.55 41.56
C GLU A 57 -3.17 -1.29 40.69
N ARG A 58 -3.03 -1.43 39.37
CA ARG A 58 -2.74 -0.32 38.43
C ARG A 58 -3.75 -0.16 37.30
N ILE A 59 -4.70 -1.07 37.18
CA ILE A 59 -5.67 -1.08 36.09
C ILE A 59 -7.00 -0.48 36.52
N ASP A 60 -7.63 0.19 35.58
CA ASP A 60 -9.00 0.67 35.69
C ASP A 60 -9.91 -0.12 34.73
N PRO A 61 -11.24 -0.05 34.90
CA PRO A 61 -12.18 -0.74 34.02
C PRO A 61 -12.10 -0.33 32.53
N SER A 62 -11.48 0.81 32.23
CA SER A 62 -11.29 1.32 30.85
C SER A 62 -9.98 0.85 30.21
N THR A 63 -9.14 0.17 30.98
CA THR A 63 -7.82 -0.28 30.53
C THR A 63 -7.96 -1.40 29.51
N ILE A 64 -7.28 -1.23 28.37
CA ILE A 64 -7.27 -2.23 27.30
C ILE A 64 -5.95 -3.01 27.35
N PHE A 65 -6.07 -4.32 27.40
CA PHE A 65 -4.94 -5.24 27.26
C PHE A 65 -4.83 -5.74 25.82
N ILE A 66 -3.64 -5.64 25.25
CA ILE A 66 -3.35 -6.11 23.90
C ILE A 66 -2.58 -7.41 23.99
N GLU A 67 -3.14 -8.48 23.43
CA GLU A 67 -2.54 -9.80 23.43
C GLU A 67 -1.35 -9.85 22.46
N CYS A 68 -0.15 -9.82 23.03
CA CYS A 68 1.13 -9.71 22.34
C CYS A 68 2.01 -10.95 22.56
N TYR A 69 1.39 -12.14 22.54
CA TYR A 69 2.06 -13.43 22.61
C TYR A 69 1.78 -14.26 21.35
N LEU A 70 2.72 -15.14 20.99
CA LEU A 70 2.56 -16.01 19.83
C LEU A 70 1.46 -17.06 20.09
N PRO A 71 0.58 -17.35 19.10
CA PRO A 71 -0.42 -18.41 19.23
C PRO A 71 0.15 -19.80 19.52
N SER A 72 1.41 -20.05 19.13
CA SER A 72 2.12 -21.30 19.38
C SER A 72 2.47 -21.50 20.87
N ASN A 73 2.47 -20.45 21.68
CA ASN A 73 2.73 -20.54 23.12
C ASN A 73 1.43 -20.80 23.90
N GLN A 74 0.96 -22.05 23.84
CA GLN A 74 -0.31 -22.47 24.43
C GLN A 74 -0.38 -22.29 25.95
N GLU A 75 0.75 -22.48 26.65
CA GLU A 75 0.83 -22.31 28.10
C GLU A 75 0.61 -20.84 28.48
N LEU A 76 1.37 -19.93 27.86
CA LEU A 76 1.23 -18.49 28.08
C LEU A 76 -0.16 -17.97 27.71
N SER A 77 -0.71 -18.46 26.59
CA SER A 77 -2.07 -18.12 26.17
C SER A 77 -3.13 -18.56 27.20
N LYS A 78 -2.96 -19.75 27.80
CA LYS A 78 -3.85 -20.25 28.84
C LYS A 78 -3.75 -19.42 30.12
N ASP A 79 -2.54 -19.04 30.52
CA ASP A 79 -2.31 -18.20 31.71
C ASP A 79 -2.98 -16.83 31.57
N PHE A 80 -2.79 -16.15 30.43
CA PHE A 80 -3.45 -14.87 30.17
C PHE A 80 -4.97 -15.01 30.08
N SER A 81 -5.48 -16.02 29.37
CA SER A 81 -6.93 -16.26 29.27
C SER A 81 -7.57 -16.45 30.64
N ASN A 82 -6.97 -17.28 31.50
CA ASN A 82 -7.44 -17.48 32.87
C ASN A 82 -7.38 -16.18 33.69
N PHE A 83 -6.28 -15.42 33.57
CA PHE A 83 -6.11 -14.15 34.26
C PHE A 83 -7.17 -13.11 33.84
N PHE A 84 -7.42 -12.96 32.55
CA PHE A 84 -8.42 -12.00 32.04
C PHE A 84 -9.84 -12.40 32.43
N GLN A 85 -10.22 -13.66 32.27
CA GLN A 85 -11.54 -14.15 32.66
C GLN A 85 -11.79 -13.99 34.16
N LYS A 86 -10.84 -14.41 35.00
CA LYS A 86 -10.99 -14.36 36.47
C LYS A 86 -11.18 -12.93 36.98
N ASN A 87 -10.52 -11.96 36.36
CA ASN A 87 -10.54 -10.57 36.80
C ASN A 87 -11.45 -9.67 35.96
N ASN A 88 -12.24 -10.24 35.04
CA ASN A 88 -13.13 -9.53 34.13
C ASN A 88 -12.42 -8.39 33.36
N ILE A 89 -11.20 -8.66 32.88
CA ILE A 89 -10.37 -7.71 32.15
C ILE A 89 -10.68 -7.80 30.66
N ASN A 90 -10.85 -6.65 30.01
CA ASN A 90 -11.03 -6.57 28.56
C ASN A 90 -9.67 -6.74 27.85
N SER A 91 -9.47 -7.88 27.20
CA SER A 91 -8.34 -8.13 26.30
C SER A 91 -8.78 -8.15 24.85
N GLN A 92 -7.86 -7.77 23.95
CA GLN A 92 -8.07 -7.78 22.51
C GLN A 92 -6.83 -8.30 21.81
N LYS A 93 -7.04 -9.00 20.69
CA LYS A 93 -5.93 -9.30 19.78
C LYS A 93 -5.45 -8.02 19.10
N ILE A 94 -4.18 -7.97 18.71
CA ILE A 94 -3.59 -6.83 18.00
C ILE A 94 -4.43 -6.43 16.78
N SER A 95 -4.86 -7.41 15.96
CA SER A 95 -5.68 -7.15 14.77
C SER A 95 -7.03 -6.52 15.10
N GLU A 96 -7.68 -6.95 16.18
CA GLU A 96 -8.97 -6.41 16.62
C GLU A 96 -8.83 -5.01 17.19
N PHE A 97 -7.77 -4.76 17.93
CA PHE A 97 -7.43 -3.45 18.47
C PHE A 97 -7.15 -2.44 17.37
N LEU A 98 -6.28 -2.80 16.41
CA LEU A 98 -5.94 -1.93 15.28
C LEU A 98 -7.18 -1.62 14.44
N ARG A 99 -7.98 -2.64 14.12
CA ARG A 99 -9.26 -2.46 13.42
C ARG A 99 -10.16 -1.48 14.18
N THR A 100 -10.36 -1.71 15.48
CA THR A 100 -11.24 -0.88 16.32
C THR A 100 -10.78 0.57 16.40
N ILE A 101 -9.47 0.81 16.54
CA ILE A 101 -8.92 2.17 16.56
C ILE A 101 -9.14 2.86 15.22
N ILE A 102 -8.78 2.20 14.12
CA ILE A 102 -8.88 2.77 12.78
C ILE A 102 -10.34 3.09 12.43
N GLU A 103 -11.27 2.20 12.78
CA GLU A 103 -12.72 2.39 12.58
C GLU A 103 -13.27 3.57 13.39
N LYS A 104 -12.79 3.79 14.61
CA LYS A 104 -13.28 4.85 15.50
C LYS A 104 -12.59 6.21 15.32
N ASP A 105 -11.49 6.26 14.56
CA ASP A 105 -10.70 7.48 14.37
C ASP A 105 -11.34 8.47 13.37
N SER A 106 -12.44 9.10 13.78
CA SER A 106 -13.16 10.06 12.94
C SER A 106 -12.41 11.38 12.68
N GLN A 107 -11.34 11.66 13.44
CA GLN A 107 -10.57 12.90 13.40
C GLN A 107 -9.20 12.75 12.71
N GLU A 108 -8.89 11.58 12.14
CA GLU A 108 -7.58 11.28 11.53
C GLU A 108 -6.40 11.52 12.48
N LEU A 109 -6.57 11.20 13.76
CA LEU A 109 -5.49 11.30 14.74
C LEU A 109 -4.50 10.14 14.61
N ILE A 110 -4.93 9.03 14.01
CA ILE A 110 -4.15 7.81 13.90
C ILE A 110 -3.46 7.75 12.55
N SER A 111 -2.12 7.66 12.60
CA SER A 111 -1.28 7.45 11.43
C SER A 111 -0.92 5.97 11.28
N THR A 112 -0.92 5.47 10.05
CA THR A 112 -0.49 4.09 9.77
C THR A 112 1.04 4.03 9.61
N PRO A 113 1.68 2.85 9.75
CA PRO A 113 3.11 2.70 9.49
C PRO A 113 3.45 2.74 7.99
N PHE A 114 2.46 2.86 7.10
CA PHE A 114 2.63 2.88 5.66
C PHE A 114 2.47 4.30 5.13
N LYS A 115 3.44 4.74 4.33
CA LYS A 115 3.38 6.03 3.66
C LYS A 115 2.17 6.03 2.70
N HIS A 116 1.44 7.14 2.67
CA HIS A 116 0.25 7.37 1.83
C HIS A 116 -1.04 6.60 2.18
N ILE A 117 -1.04 5.67 3.14
CA ILE A 117 -2.27 5.01 3.61
C ILE A 117 -2.73 5.66 4.92
N SER A 118 -3.86 6.35 4.88
CA SER A 118 -4.50 6.95 6.06
C SER A 118 -5.53 6.01 6.72
N ALA A 119 -5.97 6.37 7.93
CA ALA A 119 -7.09 5.66 8.58
C ALA A 119 -8.39 5.83 7.77
N THR A 120 -8.63 7.02 7.19
CA THR A 120 -9.74 7.26 6.25
C THR A 120 -9.69 6.34 5.03
N ASP A 121 -8.51 6.11 4.46
CA ASP A 121 -8.38 5.22 3.30
C ASP A 121 -8.81 3.79 3.65
N ILE A 122 -8.36 3.27 4.80
CA ILE A 122 -8.71 1.93 5.27
C ILE A 122 -10.20 1.84 5.58
N ARG A 123 -10.78 2.83 6.29
CA ARG A 123 -12.23 2.88 6.55
C ARG A 123 -13.05 2.92 5.27
N SER A 124 -12.56 3.61 4.24
CA SER A 124 -13.21 3.64 2.94
C SER A 124 -13.18 2.27 2.26
N LEU A 125 -12.08 1.53 2.40
CA LEU A 125 -11.95 0.17 1.86
C LEU A 125 -13.06 -0.78 2.35
N HIS A 126 -13.46 -0.67 3.62
CA HIS A 126 -14.53 -1.47 4.21
C HIS A 126 -15.92 -1.27 3.57
N LYS A 127 -16.11 -0.17 2.83
CA LYS A 127 -17.35 0.09 2.10
C LYS A 127 -17.42 -0.65 0.77
N PHE A 128 -16.29 -1.18 0.30
CA PHE A 128 -16.20 -1.89 -0.96
C PHE A 128 -16.31 -3.39 -0.75
N THR A 129 -16.98 -4.06 -1.67
CA THR A 129 -16.97 -5.52 -1.73
C THR A 129 -15.57 -6.02 -2.11
N PRO A 130 -15.17 -7.22 -1.64
CA PRO A 130 -13.93 -7.84 -2.11
C PRO A 130 -13.90 -7.95 -3.64
N PRO A 131 -12.73 -7.72 -4.29
CA PRO A 131 -12.63 -7.80 -5.74
C PRO A 131 -13.05 -9.18 -6.25
N SER A 132 -13.94 -9.23 -7.24
CA SER A 132 -14.27 -10.48 -7.95
C SER A 132 -13.46 -10.57 -9.25
N PHE A 133 -13.20 -11.78 -9.76
CA PHE A 133 -12.40 -11.94 -10.98
C PHE A 133 -13.06 -11.27 -12.20
N ILE A 134 -14.32 -11.62 -12.47
CA ILE A 134 -15.05 -11.18 -13.66
C ILE A 134 -15.53 -9.74 -13.51
N SER A 135 -16.19 -9.41 -12.38
CA SER A 135 -16.73 -8.05 -12.17
C SER A 135 -15.66 -7.03 -11.76
N GLY A 136 -14.51 -7.49 -11.27
CA GLY A 136 -13.35 -6.65 -10.99
C GLY A 136 -12.48 -6.35 -12.21
N ASN A 137 -12.88 -6.83 -13.39
CA ASN A 137 -12.24 -6.49 -14.65
C ASN A 137 -10.75 -6.87 -14.73
N PHE A 138 -10.33 -7.96 -14.07
CA PHE A 138 -8.94 -8.40 -14.12
C PHE A 138 -8.59 -9.04 -15.47
N LEU A 139 -7.38 -8.78 -15.97
CA LEU A 139 -6.82 -9.41 -17.16
C LEU A 139 -6.33 -10.83 -16.92
N ASP A 140 -5.87 -11.11 -15.70
CA ASP A 140 -5.21 -12.35 -15.37
C ASP A 140 -5.47 -12.78 -13.91
N PRO A 141 -5.44 -14.10 -13.61
CA PRO A 141 -5.69 -14.61 -12.26
C PRO A 141 -4.75 -14.07 -11.19
N GLU A 142 -3.49 -13.79 -11.56
CA GLU A 142 -2.47 -13.27 -10.63
C GLU A 142 -2.86 -11.89 -10.09
N SER A 143 -3.35 -11.01 -10.96
CA SER A 143 -3.84 -9.67 -10.60
C SER A 143 -5.00 -9.75 -9.61
N TYR A 144 -5.91 -10.69 -9.84
CA TYR A 144 -7.05 -10.93 -8.96
C TYR A 144 -6.63 -11.46 -7.60
N THR A 145 -5.71 -12.43 -7.56
CA THR A 145 -5.16 -12.95 -6.31
C THR A 145 -4.46 -11.85 -5.53
N THR A 146 -3.66 -11.02 -6.19
CA THR A 146 -3.01 -9.85 -5.60
C THR A 146 -4.03 -8.90 -4.98
N ALA A 147 -5.08 -8.56 -5.73
CA ALA A 147 -6.12 -7.66 -5.27
C ALA A 147 -6.89 -8.21 -4.05
N ASN A 148 -7.23 -9.49 -4.05
CA ASN A 148 -7.95 -10.13 -2.96
C ASN A 148 -7.11 -10.25 -1.70
N THR A 149 -5.84 -10.62 -1.84
CA THR A 149 -4.91 -10.70 -0.71
C THR A 149 -4.76 -9.33 -0.06
N LEU A 150 -4.48 -8.28 -0.85
CA LEU A 150 -4.37 -6.91 -0.34
C LEU A 150 -5.67 -6.41 0.31
N HIS A 151 -6.82 -6.70 -0.31
CA HIS A 151 -8.12 -6.35 0.27
C HIS A 151 -8.30 -7.04 1.63
N SER A 152 -8.05 -8.35 1.71
CA SER A 152 -8.15 -9.12 2.96
C SER A 152 -7.19 -8.61 4.03
N ILE A 153 -5.98 -8.23 3.66
CA ILE A 153 -4.96 -7.71 4.59
C ILE A 153 -5.41 -6.38 5.20
N PHE A 154 -5.74 -5.40 4.36
CA PHE A 154 -6.14 -4.07 4.83
C PHE A 154 -7.49 -4.11 5.55
N HIS A 155 -8.48 -4.81 5.00
CA HIS A 155 -9.80 -4.96 5.62
C HIS A 155 -9.71 -5.64 6.99
N ASN A 156 -8.84 -6.64 7.16
CA ASN A 156 -8.72 -7.35 8.44
C ASN A 156 -7.60 -6.84 9.33
N SER A 157 -6.95 -5.72 8.97
CA SER A 157 -5.79 -5.19 9.70
C SER A 157 -4.69 -6.24 9.95
N LYS A 158 -4.49 -7.16 9.00
CA LYS A 158 -3.48 -8.24 9.07
C LYS A 158 -2.14 -7.73 8.54
N TRP A 159 -1.63 -6.65 9.14
CA TRP A 159 -0.48 -5.90 8.62
C TRP A 159 0.80 -6.74 8.48
N ASP A 160 0.98 -7.76 9.33
CA ASP A 160 2.14 -8.66 9.24
C ASP A 160 2.09 -9.53 7.97
N ALA A 161 0.88 -9.93 7.54
CA ALA A 161 0.71 -10.69 6.30
C ALA A 161 1.00 -9.85 5.05
N LEU A 162 1.04 -8.51 5.15
CA LEU A 162 1.51 -7.67 4.04
C LEU A 162 3.00 -7.89 3.77
N MET A 163 3.78 -8.13 4.83
CA MET A 163 5.22 -8.37 4.71
C MET A 163 5.55 -9.74 4.16
N GLU A 164 4.73 -10.74 4.49
CA GLU A 164 4.85 -12.09 3.92
C GLU A 164 4.44 -12.13 2.45
N PHE A 165 3.74 -11.09 1.98
CA PHE A 165 3.31 -10.93 0.60
C PHE A 165 4.35 -10.19 -0.26
N ASP A 166 5.57 -10.00 0.27
CA ASP A 166 6.72 -9.49 -0.47
C ASP A 166 7.24 -10.53 -1.47
N ASN A 167 7.69 -10.08 -2.63
CA ASN A 167 8.35 -10.91 -3.62
C ASN A 167 9.82 -10.49 -3.87
N ASP A 168 10.41 -9.60 -3.04
CA ASP A 168 11.81 -9.13 -3.10
C ASP A 168 12.25 -8.59 -4.48
N ASN A 169 11.29 -8.21 -5.33
CA ASN A 169 11.55 -7.80 -6.70
C ASN A 169 11.69 -6.28 -6.82
N SER A 170 12.41 -5.80 -7.84
CA SER A 170 12.63 -4.35 -8.00
C SER A 170 11.51 -3.66 -8.77
N LEU A 171 11.15 -2.43 -8.35
CA LEU A 171 10.16 -1.56 -9.00
C LEU A 171 10.46 -1.36 -10.48
N GLY A 172 11.73 -1.09 -10.79
CA GLY A 172 12.18 -0.92 -12.16
C GLY A 172 11.90 -2.15 -13.02
N GLN A 173 12.14 -3.36 -12.52
CA GLN A 173 11.94 -4.59 -13.30
C GLN A 173 10.46 -4.84 -13.61
N PHE A 174 9.59 -4.70 -12.62
CA PHE A 174 8.15 -4.85 -12.85
C PHE A 174 7.58 -3.76 -13.75
N LEU A 175 8.06 -2.52 -13.62
CA LEU A 175 7.65 -1.44 -14.51
C LEU A 175 8.06 -1.70 -15.96
N ILE A 176 9.28 -2.23 -16.18
CA ILE A 176 9.72 -2.68 -17.50
C ILE A 176 8.83 -3.81 -18.02
N ASN A 177 8.46 -4.78 -17.18
CA ASN A 177 7.59 -5.88 -17.60
C ASN A 177 6.20 -5.36 -18.02
N SER A 178 5.61 -4.46 -17.25
CA SER A 178 4.33 -3.80 -17.57
C SER A 178 4.41 -2.99 -18.87
N LEU A 179 5.45 -2.18 -19.04
CA LEU A 179 5.64 -1.38 -20.26
C LEU A 179 5.92 -2.26 -21.48
N SER A 180 6.69 -3.35 -21.32
CA SER A 180 6.94 -4.32 -22.39
C SER A 180 5.65 -5.01 -22.81
N PHE A 181 4.79 -5.38 -21.85
CA PHE A 181 3.47 -5.93 -22.13
C PHE A 181 2.60 -4.93 -22.91
N VAL A 182 2.57 -3.66 -22.50
CA VAL A 182 1.88 -2.60 -23.25
C VAL A 182 2.43 -2.46 -24.67
N GLN A 183 3.76 -2.40 -24.84
CA GLN A 183 4.39 -2.26 -26.14
C GLN A 183 4.00 -3.41 -27.08
N LYS A 184 4.06 -4.66 -26.60
CA LYS A 184 3.74 -5.87 -27.38
C LYS A 184 2.27 -6.02 -27.74
N THR A 185 1.36 -5.44 -26.95
CA THR A 185 -0.08 -5.66 -27.11
C THR A 185 -0.80 -4.49 -27.78
N ARG A 186 -0.30 -3.27 -27.61
CA ARG A 186 -0.97 -2.04 -28.05
C ARG A 186 -0.14 -1.17 -28.99
N PHE A 187 1.17 -1.42 -29.10
CA PHE A 187 2.07 -0.69 -30.00
C PHE A 187 1.88 0.84 -29.93
N PRO A 188 1.95 1.45 -28.72
CA PRO A 188 1.78 2.89 -28.60
C PRO A 188 2.88 3.62 -29.40
N LYS A 189 2.47 4.63 -30.17
CA LYS A 189 3.39 5.55 -30.86
C LYS A 189 3.91 6.62 -29.91
N ASN A 190 3.17 6.93 -28.85
CA ASN A 190 3.52 7.95 -27.88
C ASN A 190 3.40 7.43 -26.46
N TYR A 191 4.36 7.78 -25.62
CA TYR A 191 4.28 7.67 -24.17
C TYR A 191 4.20 9.07 -23.57
N GLN A 192 3.09 9.37 -22.90
CA GLN A 192 2.94 10.64 -22.22
C GLN A 192 3.20 10.47 -20.72
N ILE A 193 4.25 11.12 -20.22
CA ILE A 193 4.61 11.06 -18.80
C ILE A 193 4.00 12.26 -18.08
N ILE A 194 3.27 11.96 -17.02
CA ILE A 194 2.46 12.94 -16.27
C ILE A 194 3.18 13.38 -15.00
N ASN A 195 3.95 12.48 -14.39
CA ASN A 195 4.73 12.70 -13.17
C ASN A 195 5.75 11.56 -13.02
N SER A 196 6.60 11.62 -12.00
CA SER A 196 7.69 10.65 -11.75
C SER A 196 8.58 10.40 -12.98
N PRO A 197 9.08 11.45 -13.65
CA PRO A 197 9.66 11.30 -14.99
C PRO A 197 10.92 10.46 -15.03
N ILE A 198 11.78 10.52 -14.01
CA ILE A 198 13.02 9.73 -13.96
C ILE A 198 12.71 8.23 -14.07
N LEU A 199 11.80 7.73 -13.23
CA LEU A 199 11.46 6.31 -13.17
C LEU A 199 10.89 5.81 -14.51
N PHE A 200 9.96 6.56 -15.11
CA PHE A 200 9.38 6.17 -16.39
C PHE A 200 10.36 6.29 -17.55
N LEU A 201 11.18 7.35 -17.60
CA LEU A 201 12.19 7.52 -18.64
C LEU A 201 13.23 6.41 -18.59
N ASP A 202 13.74 6.06 -17.40
CA ASP A 202 14.71 4.97 -17.24
C ASP A 202 14.16 3.62 -17.72
N SER A 203 12.89 3.33 -17.41
CA SER A 203 12.23 2.13 -17.93
C SER A 203 12.04 2.20 -19.45
N LEU A 204 11.65 3.35 -20.01
CA LEU A 204 11.48 3.51 -21.46
C LEU A 204 12.80 3.40 -22.24
N ILE A 205 13.93 3.82 -21.66
CA ILE A 205 15.27 3.57 -22.25
C ILE A 205 15.47 2.07 -22.44
N LYS A 206 15.18 1.27 -21.40
CA LYS A 206 15.32 -0.19 -21.45
C LYS A 206 14.33 -0.83 -22.44
N ILE A 207 13.08 -0.35 -22.50
CA ILE A 207 12.12 -0.82 -23.50
C ILE A 207 12.63 -0.58 -24.92
N ARG A 208 13.24 0.59 -25.17
CA ARG A 208 13.82 0.92 -26.48
C ARG A 208 14.97 -0.02 -26.86
N GLN A 209 15.85 -0.33 -25.90
CA GLN A 209 16.96 -1.28 -26.09
C GLN A 209 16.50 -2.73 -26.31
N LEU A 210 15.33 -3.10 -25.79
CA LEU A 210 14.78 -4.45 -25.97
C LEU A 210 14.04 -4.61 -27.31
N ASN A 211 13.54 -3.51 -27.88
CA ASN A 211 12.68 -3.49 -29.06
C ASN A 211 13.29 -2.61 -30.16
N ASP A 212 14.52 -2.93 -30.60
CA ASP A 212 15.33 -2.14 -31.55
C ASP A 212 14.61 -1.74 -32.85
N SER A 213 13.51 -2.42 -33.21
CA SER A 213 12.74 -2.18 -34.44
C SER A 213 11.57 -1.19 -34.31
N GLU A 214 11.15 -0.80 -33.09
CA GLU A 214 9.95 0.03 -32.89
C GLU A 214 10.27 1.36 -32.20
N SER A 215 10.20 2.45 -32.96
CA SER A 215 10.35 3.80 -32.41
C SER A 215 9.04 4.31 -31.82
N PHE A 216 9.09 4.77 -30.58
CA PHE A 216 8.02 5.55 -29.95
C PHE A 216 8.53 6.93 -29.54
N ASN A 217 7.61 7.88 -29.44
CA ASN A 217 7.88 9.23 -28.92
C ASN A 217 7.52 9.30 -27.44
N ILE A 218 8.17 10.21 -26.74
CA ILE A 218 7.95 10.53 -25.34
C ILE A 218 7.54 11.98 -25.25
N ILE A 219 6.43 12.23 -24.56
CA ILE A 219 5.85 13.55 -24.41
C ILE A 219 5.82 13.87 -22.91
N ILE A 220 6.47 14.97 -22.53
CA ILE A 220 6.42 15.52 -21.17
C ILE A 220 5.99 16.99 -21.25
N ASN A 221 5.37 17.53 -20.20
CA ASN A 221 5.11 18.97 -20.13
C ASN A 221 6.29 19.72 -19.49
N SER A 222 6.24 21.04 -19.49
CA SER A 222 7.26 21.89 -18.87
C SER A 222 7.46 21.59 -17.39
N THR A 223 6.38 21.46 -16.61
CA THR A 223 6.46 21.16 -15.17
C THR A 223 7.13 19.80 -14.88
N VAL A 224 6.88 18.79 -15.70
CA VAL A 224 7.50 17.47 -15.59
C VAL A 224 8.95 17.52 -16.06
N ALA A 225 9.26 18.31 -17.09
CA ALA A 225 10.63 18.54 -17.52
C ALA A 225 11.45 19.25 -16.42
N ASP A 226 10.86 20.20 -15.71
CA ASP A 226 11.51 20.91 -14.60
C ASP A 226 11.90 19.95 -13.45
N GLN A 227 11.09 18.90 -13.21
CA GLN A 227 11.41 17.87 -12.20
C GLN A 227 12.68 17.07 -12.53
N LEU A 228 13.10 17.04 -13.80
CA LEU A 228 14.32 16.35 -14.21
C LEU A 228 15.59 17.14 -13.86
N GLY A 229 15.49 18.45 -13.67
CA GLY A 229 16.62 19.32 -13.39
C GLY A 229 17.80 19.07 -14.34
N ASN A 230 18.98 18.82 -13.77
CA ASN A 230 20.20 18.57 -14.54
C ASN A 230 20.17 17.30 -15.40
N SER A 231 19.29 16.34 -15.08
CA SER A 231 19.17 15.09 -15.84
C SER A 231 18.44 15.27 -17.18
N LEU A 232 17.78 16.41 -17.42
CA LEU A 232 17.03 16.66 -18.65
C LEU A 232 17.91 16.52 -19.90
N GLU A 233 19.12 17.08 -19.89
CA GLU A 233 20.03 17.01 -21.04
C GLU A 233 20.49 15.59 -21.34
N PHE A 234 20.66 14.75 -20.30
CA PHE A 234 20.93 13.32 -20.49
C PHE A 234 19.80 12.63 -21.26
N TYR A 235 18.54 12.84 -20.86
CA TYR A 235 17.39 12.23 -21.54
C TYR A 235 17.18 12.79 -22.95
N LYS A 236 17.41 14.09 -23.18
CA LYS A 236 17.41 14.67 -24.53
C LYS A 236 18.45 14.03 -25.44
N ASN A 237 19.65 13.77 -24.93
CA ASN A 237 20.70 13.12 -25.73
C ASN A 237 20.37 11.66 -26.07
N ILE A 238 19.73 10.93 -25.14
CA ILE A 238 19.37 9.53 -25.35
C ILE A 238 18.17 9.40 -26.29
N PHE A 239 17.11 10.17 -26.07
CA PHE A 239 15.88 10.07 -26.86
C PHE A 239 15.90 10.94 -28.12
N GLN A 240 16.79 11.92 -28.20
CA GLN A 240 16.93 12.84 -29.33
C GLN A 240 15.56 13.46 -29.71
N ASN A 241 15.23 13.44 -31.00
CA ASN A 241 13.97 13.99 -31.53
C ASN A 241 12.71 13.24 -31.06
N HIS A 242 12.86 12.14 -30.31
CA HIS A 242 11.73 11.41 -29.76
C HIS A 242 11.27 11.93 -28.39
N LEU A 243 12.04 12.78 -27.71
CA LEU A 243 11.57 13.43 -26.47
C LEU A 243 11.08 14.84 -26.79
N THR A 244 9.78 15.06 -26.62
CA THR A 244 9.11 16.33 -26.87
C THR A 244 8.62 16.95 -25.56
N ILE A 245 8.94 18.23 -25.35
CA ILE A 245 8.38 19.03 -24.26
C ILE A 245 7.18 19.81 -24.83
N ALA A 246 5.96 19.43 -24.46
CA ALA A 246 4.73 20.04 -24.96
C ALA A 246 3.86 20.57 -23.81
N ASN A 247 3.47 21.84 -23.87
CA ASN A 247 2.64 22.47 -22.84
C ASN A 247 1.19 21.98 -22.84
N GLN A 248 0.75 21.35 -23.93
CA GLN A 248 -0.53 20.68 -24.01
C GLN A 248 -0.31 19.20 -24.33
N PRO A 249 -1.04 18.28 -23.66
CA PRO A 249 -1.12 16.88 -24.09
C PRO A 249 -1.41 16.84 -25.59
N ALA A 250 -0.68 16.04 -26.35
CA ALA A 250 -1.11 15.74 -27.72
C ALA A 250 -2.56 15.24 -27.64
N GLU A 251 -3.44 15.78 -28.48
CA GLU A 251 -4.85 15.35 -28.50
C GLU A 251 -4.92 13.82 -28.61
N ASN A 252 -5.77 13.25 -27.76
CA ASN A 252 -5.82 11.83 -27.43
C ASN A 252 -5.87 10.96 -28.70
N SER A 253 -4.75 10.36 -29.05
CA SER A 253 -4.71 9.31 -30.06
C SER A 253 -4.81 7.95 -29.37
N GLU A 254 -5.54 6.99 -29.96
CA GLU A 254 -5.58 5.57 -29.54
C GLU A 254 -4.17 4.93 -29.45
N SER A 255 -3.17 5.59 -30.04
CA SER A 255 -1.75 5.21 -30.02
C SER A 255 -0.95 5.82 -28.87
N THR A 256 -1.58 6.46 -27.88
CA THR A 256 -0.90 7.07 -26.74
C THR A 256 -1.09 6.26 -25.46
N ALA A 257 0.02 5.92 -24.80
CA ALA A 257 0.05 5.33 -23.47
C ALA A 257 0.39 6.37 -22.41
N TYR A 258 -0.42 6.45 -21.35
CA TYR A 258 -0.23 7.41 -20.26
C TYR A 258 0.51 6.78 -19.09
N LEU A 259 1.52 7.48 -18.57
CA LEU A 259 2.38 7.03 -17.49
C LEU A 259 2.24 8.00 -16.30
N SER A 260 1.71 7.51 -15.17
CA SER A 260 1.38 8.36 -14.03
C SER A 260 1.44 7.60 -12.70
N ASN A 261 1.60 8.30 -11.57
CA ASN A 261 1.36 7.79 -10.23
C ASN A 261 0.06 8.35 -9.60
N SER A 262 -0.75 9.07 -10.39
CA SER A 262 -1.93 9.79 -9.92
C SER A 262 -3.23 9.10 -10.35
N THR A 263 -3.94 8.55 -9.36
CA THR A 263 -5.26 7.92 -9.53
C THR A 263 -6.28 8.88 -10.13
N SER A 264 -6.28 10.14 -9.68
CA SER A 264 -7.23 11.17 -10.13
C SER A 264 -6.96 11.60 -11.57
N PHE A 265 -5.70 11.72 -11.97
CA PHE A 265 -5.36 11.96 -13.37
C PHE A 265 -5.84 10.83 -14.26
N MET A 266 -5.54 9.58 -13.86
CA MET A 266 -5.94 8.40 -14.61
C MET A 266 -7.45 8.32 -14.79
N TYR A 267 -8.18 8.58 -13.72
CA TYR A 267 -9.63 8.70 -13.73
C TYR A 267 -10.17 9.75 -14.71
N GLN A 268 -9.66 10.99 -14.64
CA GLN A 268 -10.10 12.08 -15.51
C GLN A 268 -9.91 11.75 -16.99
N ARG A 269 -8.81 11.06 -17.32
CA ARG A 269 -8.53 10.62 -18.69
C ARG A 269 -9.52 9.58 -19.17
N ILE A 270 -9.74 8.52 -18.40
CA ILE A 270 -10.65 7.43 -18.81
C ILE A 270 -12.11 7.92 -18.89
N LYS A 271 -12.52 8.87 -18.03
CA LYS A 271 -13.88 9.44 -18.08
C LYS A 271 -14.18 10.38 -19.24
N SER A 272 -13.18 10.84 -19.98
CA SER A 272 -13.35 11.90 -20.97
C SER A 272 -14.11 11.48 -22.25
N ASN A 273 -14.70 10.28 -22.32
CA ASN A 273 -15.39 9.70 -23.50
C ASN A 273 -14.53 9.68 -24.78
N LEU A 274 -13.21 9.88 -24.65
CA LEU A 274 -12.25 9.86 -25.76
C LEU A 274 -11.75 8.43 -25.91
N GLN A 275 -11.64 7.95 -27.15
CA GLN A 275 -11.26 6.57 -27.45
C GLN A 275 -9.95 6.19 -26.73
N THR A 276 -10.09 5.14 -25.91
CA THR A 276 -9.08 4.16 -25.53
C THR A 276 -7.69 4.64 -25.11
N SER A 277 -7.53 5.04 -23.85
CA SER A 277 -6.21 5.26 -23.25
C SER A 277 -5.66 3.99 -22.61
N THR A 278 -4.61 3.41 -23.20
CA THR A 278 -3.74 2.49 -22.46
C THR A 278 -2.99 3.29 -21.41
N ALA A 279 -2.84 2.73 -20.21
CA ALA A 279 -2.11 3.43 -19.17
C ALA A 279 -1.38 2.51 -18.22
N VAL A 280 -0.27 3.01 -17.71
CA VAL A 280 0.49 2.40 -16.63
C VAL A 280 0.49 3.35 -15.45
N MET A 281 -0.04 2.88 -14.34
CA MET A 281 -0.17 3.62 -13.11
C MET A 281 0.68 3.00 -11.99
N LEU A 282 1.47 3.83 -11.32
CA LEU A 282 2.10 3.49 -10.04
C LEU A 282 1.11 3.84 -8.92
N MET A 283 0.54 2.83 -8.27
CA MET A 283 -0.44 3.00 -7.19
C MET A 283 0.28 3.22 -5.86
N GLN A 284 0.04 4.39 -5.27
CA GLN A 284 0.66 4.78 -4.00
C GLN A 284 -0.12 4.31 -2.78
N ARG A 285 -1.41 3.97 -2.94
CA ARG A 285 -2.28 3.46 -1.88
C ARG A 285 -2.76 2.03 -2.14
N SER A 286 -2.06 1.29 -3.01
CA SER A 286 -2.32 -0.12 -3.31
C SER A 286 -3.78 -0.40 -3.70
N ILE A 287 -4.43 -1.42 -3.09
CA ILE A 287 -5.81 -1.82 -3.40
C ILE A 287 -6.85 -0.71 -3.18
N ILE A 288 -6.55 0.32 -2.38
CA ILE A 288 -7.42 1.48 -2.21
C ILE A 288 -7.52 2.28 -3.52
N ASP A 289 -6.39 2.50 -4.21
CA ASP A 289 -6.40 3.17 -5.50
C ASP A 289 -7.12 2.35 -6.58
N TYR A 290 -6.99 1.02 -6.53
CA TYR A 290 -7.79 0.13 -7.39
C TYR A 290 -9.30 0.32 -7.15
N HIS A 291 -9.79 0.31 -5.90
CA HIS A 291 -11.22 0.48 -5.63
C HIS A 291 -11.72 1.85 -6.07
N ASN A 292 -10.93 2.91 -5.85
CA ASN A 292 -11.25 4.24 -6.35
C ASN A 292 -11.38 4.26 -7.87
N LEU A 293 -10.48 3.58 -8.60
CA LEU A 293 -10.56 3.43 -10.06
C LEU A 293 -11.76 2.57 -10.48
N ALA A 294 -11.99 1.42 -9.85
CA ALA A 294 -13.07 0.53 -10.21
C ALA A 294 -14.44 1.19 -10.03
N GLN A 295 -14.65 1.91 -8.93
CA GLN A 295 -15.86 2.70 -8.70
C GLN A 295 -15.99 3.82 -9.73
N ALA A 296 -14.90 4.52 -10.00
CA ALA A 296 -14.85 5.57 -11.00
C ALA A 296 -15.27 5.11 -12.40
N LEU A 297 -14.92 3.87 -12.75
CA LEU A 297 -15.11 3.25 -14.06
C LEU A 297 -16.28 2.26 -14.07
N GLU A 298 -17.13 2.30 -13.05
CA GLU A 298 -18.30 1.44 -12.97
C GLU A 298 -19.17 1.60 -14.22
N GLY A 299 -19.55 0.46 -14.81
CA GLY A 299 -20.31 0.41 -16.07
C GLY A 299 -19.49 0.63 -17.34
N GLN A 300 -18.17 0.86 -17.25
CA GLN A 300 -17.29 0.96 -18.41
C GLN A 300 -16.58 -0.37 -18.70
N ASN A 301 -16.30 -0.63 -19.97
CA ASN A 301 -15.45 -1.74 -20.37
C ASN A 301 -13.99 -1.34 -20.15
N PHE A 302 -13.38 -1.88 -19.09
CA PHE A 302 -11.95 -1.82 -18.88
C PHE A 302 -11.43 -3.17 -18.41
N ARG A 303 -10.13 -3.37 -18.53
CA ARG A 303 -9.40 -4.50 -17.99
C ARG A 303 -8.10 -4.03 -17.33
N ILE A 304 -7.75 -4.65 -16.21
CA ILE A 304 -6.60 -4.26 -15.41
C ILE A 304 -5.67 -5.44 -15.15
N SER A 305 -4.37 -5.20 -15.30
CA SER A 305 -3.31 -6.06 -14.77
C SER A 305 -2.71 -5.37 -13.55
N LEU A 306 -2.58 -6.10 -12.44
CA LEU A 306 -1.98 -5.63 -11.19
C LEU A 306 -0.74 -6.45 -10.88
N ARG A 307 0.37 -5.78 -10.58
CA ARG A 307 1.63 -6.41 -10.18
C ARG A 307 2.16 -5.74 -8.94
N GLN A 308 2.36 -6.54 -7.89
CA GLN A 308 3.02 -6.07 -6.67
C GLN A 308 4.51 -6.33 -6.77
N VAL A 309 5.28 -5.30 -6.44
CA VAL A 309 6.72 -5.29 -6.63
C VAL A 309 7.49 -5.60 -5.33
N ASP A 310 7.14 -4.95 -4.22
CA ASP A 310 7.84 -4.98 -2.93
C ASP A 310 6.88 -4.54 -1.79
N THR A 311 7.25 -4.73 -0.51
CA THR A 311 6.54 -4.28 0.70
C THR A 311 6.60 -2.78 0.98
N GLN A 312 7.30 -2.00 0.17
CA GLN A 312 7.04 -0.57 0.20
C GLN A 312 5.61 -0.33 -0.29
N PRO A 313 4.76 0.36 0.50
CA PRO A 313 3.34 0.58 0.18
C PRO A 313 3.10 1.34 -1.14
N GLU A 314 4.18 1.78 -1.79
CA GLU A 314 4.21 2.66 -2.96
C GLU A 314 4.36 1.90 -4.29
N HIS A 315 4.44 0.56 -4.28
CA HIS A 315 4.90 -0.22 -5.43
C HIS A 315 3.88 -1.26 -5.95
N LEU A 316 2.60 -0.91 -6.02
CA LEU A 316 1.65 -1.66 -6.85
C LEU A 316 1.60 -1.01 -8.24
N ILE A 317 1.90 -1.77 -9.30
CA ILE A 317 1.79 -1.29 -10.68
C ILE A 317 0.49 -1.80 -11.28
N SER A 318 -0.27 -0.87 -11.85
CA SER A 318 -1.48 -1.16 -12.60
C SER A 318 -1.27 -0.86 -14.08
N THR A 319 -1.65 -1.79 -14.95
CA THR A 319 -1.79 -1.53 -16.38
C THR A 319 -3.25 -1.62 -16.78
N LEU A 320 -3.80 -0.57 -17.37
CA LEU A 320 -5.20 -0.45 -17.74
C LEU A 320 -5.37 -0.51 -19.26
N PHE A 321 -6.38 -1.26 -19.69
CA PHE A 321 -6.80 -1.42 -21.07
C PHE A 321 -8.31 -1.23 -21.16
N SER A 322 -8.77 -0.17 -21.80
CA SER A 322 -10.17 -0.02 -22.24
C SER A 322 -10.38 -0.64 -23.61
#